data_AF-A0A1T5IP63-F1
#
_entry.id   AF-A0A1T5IP63-F1
#
_cell.length_a   1.000
_cell.length_b   1.000
_cell.length_c   1.000
_cell.angle_alpha   90.00
_cell.angle_beta   90.00
_cell.angle_gamma   90.00
#
_symmetry.space_group_name_H-M   'P 1'
#
loop_
_entity.id
_entity.type
_entity.pdbx_description
1 polymer ?
#
loop_
_entity_poly.entity_id
_entity_poly.type
_entity_poly.pdbx_seq_one_letter_code
_entity_poly.pdbx_strand_id
1 'polypeptide(L)'
;MSKKKNTLKDLNDFLKQQAATLVSPAQLSEQIETPPPPAAEAIPVVTPQPTVEPASVVVEEVTTAKVIDAIKTLAQKEGTTTQRKLYDIILQAAESKIISTAEDKMLINTVLFLKSGDNWKDVIRDYWKNR
;
A
#
# COMPACT_ATOMS: atom_id res chain seq x y z
N MET A 1 3.24 30.57 -42.21
CA MET A 1 4.48 30.40 -41.44
C MET A 1 4.14 29.74 -40.10
N SER A 2 4.03 28.41 -40.05
CA SER A 2 3.74 27.68 -38.80
C SER A 2 4.96 27.67 -37.90
N LYS A 3 4.95 28.54 -36.88
CA LYS A 3 5.97 28.58 -35.84
C LYS A 3 5.93 27.24 -35.09
N LYS A 4 6.94 26.38 -35.31
CA LYS A 4 7.11 25.13 -34.55
C LYS A 4 7.24 25.49 -33.07
N LYS A 5 6.22 25.17 -32.28
CA LYS A 5 6.27 25.30 -30.81
C LYS A 5 7.29 24.28 -30.29
N ASN A 6 8.31 24.75 -29.60
CA ASN A 6 9.32 23.90 -28.99
C ASN A 6 8.74 23.31 -27.70
N THR A 7 8.18 22.11 -27.80
CA THR A 7 7.53 21.39 -26.70
C THR A 7 8.48 21.10 -25.52
N LEU A 8 9.78 21.00 -25.78
CA LEU A 8 10.79 20.81 -24.73
C LEU A 8 10.93 22.04 -23.83
N LYS A 9 10.78 23.23 -24.43
CA LYS A 9 10.84 24.50 -23.69
C LYS A 9 9.59 24.69 -22.84
N ASP A 10 8.43 24.36 -23.40
CA ASP A 10 7.13 24.40 -22.74
C ASP A 10 7.09 23.48 -21.50
N LEU A 11 7.63 22.27 -21.62
CA LEU A 11 7.74 21.33 -20.48
C LEU A 11 8.66 21.85 -19.37
N ASN A 12 9.78 22.48 -19.73
CA ASN A 12 10.72 23.03 -18.76
C ASN A 12 10.14 24.25 -18.03
N ASP A 13 9.40 25.11 -18.73
CA ASP A 13 8.71 26.26 -18.15
C ASP A 13 7.55 25.80 -17.23
N PHE A 14 6.82 24.75 -17.60
CA PHE A 14 5.82 24.11 -16.74
C PHE A 14 6.41 23.52 -15.45
N LEU A 15 7.52 22.77 -15.55
CA LEU A 15 8.19 22.18 -14.38
C LEU A 15 8.70 23.25 -13.40
N LYS A 16 9.21 24.37 -13.92
CA LYS A 16 9.64 25.50 -13.09
C LYS A 16 8.47 26.17 -12.37
N GLN A 17 7.31 26.30 -13.02
CA GLN A 17 6.11 26.84 -12.38
C GLN A 17 5.62 25.93 -11.25
N GLN A 18 5.59 24.62 -11.45
CA GLN A 18 5.20 23.66 -10.42
C GLN A 18 6.17 23.66 -9.23
N ALA A 19 7.48 23.75 -9.50
CA ALA A 19 8.48 23.83 -8.44
C ALA A 19 8.36 25.12 -7.61
N ALA A 20 8.01 26.25 -8.25
CA ALA A 20 7.77 27.52 -7.55
C ALA A 20 6.51 27.48 -6.68
N THR A 21 5.47 26.73 -7.06
CA THR A 21 4.25 26.57 -6.25
C THR A 21 4.39 25.61 -5.07
N LEU A 22 5.40 24.74 -5.06
CA LEU A 22 5.62 23.77 -3.98
C LEU A 22 6.46 24.33 -2.81
N VAL A 23 7.06 25.52 -2.94
CA VAL A 23 7.92 26.11 -1.91
C VAL A 23 7.47 27.52 -1.56
N SER A 24 6.41 27.60 -0.77
CA SER A 24 6.20 28.73 0.15
C SER A 24 5.44 28.21 1.37
N PRO A 25 6.13 27.63 2.36
CA PRO A 25 5.49 27.38 3.64
C PRO A 25 5.15 28.74 4.27
N ALA A 26 3.89 28.90 4.69
CA ALA A 26 3.48 29.97 5.57
C ALA A 26 4.40 29.96 6.81
N GLN A 27 4.98 31.11 7.15
CA GLN A 27 5.79 31.22 8.36
C GLN A 27 4.85 31.05 9.56
N LEU A 28 5.15 30.02 10.35
CA LEU A 28 4.39 29.53 11.51
C LEU A 28 4.54 30.45 12.74
N SER A 29 4.69 31.75 12.54
CA SER A 29 5.09 32.73 13.57
C SER A 29 3.93 33.61 14.04
N GLU A 30 2.77 33.56 13.38
CA GLU A 30 1.65 34.50 13.61
C GLU A 30 0.43 33.90 14.33
N GLN A 31 0.49 32.64 14.77
CA GLN A 31 -0.59 32.06 15.57
C GLN A 31 -0.07 31.61 16.95
N ILE A 32 -0.64 32.27 17.97
CA ILE A 32 -0.64 31.95 19.41
C ILE A 32 0.26 32.86 20.26
N GLU A 33 -0.18 34.13 20.37
CA GLU A 33 0.10 35.03 21.50
C GLU A 33 -1.23 35.21 22.29
N THR A 34 -1.32 34.54 23.46
CA THR A 34 -1.97 34.80 24.79
C THR A 34 -3.20 35.75 24.98
N PRO A 35 -3.92 35.84 26.17
CA PRO A 35 -4.17 34.99 27.38
C PRO A 35 -5.71 35.01 27.85
N PRO A 36 -6.11 34.98 29.16
CA PRO A 36 -6.44 33.88 30.12
C PRO A 36 -7.96 33.86 30.58
N PRO A 37 -8.48 32.95 31.49
CA PRO A 37 -8.52 33.16 32.97
C PRO A 37 -8.65 31.82 33.81
N PRO A 38 -9.15 31.77 35.08
CA PRO A 38 -8.38 31.74 36.33
C PRO A 38 -8.59 30.50 37.26
N ALA A 39 -7.68 30.36 38.23
CA ALA A 39 -7.84 29.90 39.63
C ALA A 39 -8.89 28.83 40.05
N ALA A 40 -8.34 27.76 40.65
CA ALA A 40 -8.63 27.22 41.98
C ALA A 40 -9.89 26.33 42.25
N GLU A 41 -9.59 25.23 42.99
CA GLU A 41 -10.43 24.45 43.92
C GLU A 41 -11.44 23.42 43.38
N ALA A 42 -11.11 22.12 43.54
CA ALA A 42 -11.74 21.22 44.55
C ALA A 42 -11.34 19.72 44.35
N ILE A 43 -10.90 19.10 45.45
CA ILE A 43 -10.56 17.67 45.70
C ILE A 43 -11.88 16.85 45.91
N PRO A 44 -11.98 15.48 46.02
CA PRO A 44 -11.09 14.55 46.77
C PRO A 44 -10.93 13.05 46.27
N VAL A 45 -9.81 12.43 46.69
CA VAL A 45 -9.63 11.08 47.32
C VAL A 45 -10.41 9.84 46.80
N VAL A 46 -9.72 8.74 46.41
CA VAL A 46 -9.75 7.38 47.03
C VAL A 46 -8.54 6.53 46.55
N THR A 47 -7.96 5.81 47.51
CA THR A 47 -6.75 4.96 47.60
C THR A 47 -6.84 3.60 46.82
N PRO A 48 -5.84 2.67 46.88
CA PRO A 48 -5.34 1.89 45.74
C PRO A 48 -5.70 0.39 45.77
N GLN A 49 -5.73 -0.30 44.63
CA GLN A 49 -5.57 -1.76 44.62
C GLN A 49 -4.99 -2.27 43.27
N PRO A 50 -4.09 -3.28 43.27
CA PRO A 50 -3.42 -3.83 42.09
C PRO A 50 -4.29 -4.91 41.43
N THR A 51 -3.84 -5.46 40.29
CA THR A 51 -4.48 -6.45 39.37
C THR A 51 -4.89 -5.73 38.08
N VAL A 52 -4.33 -6.00 36.90
CA VAL A 52 -3.94 -7.27 36.29
C VAL A 52 -2.78 -6.98 35.33
N GLU A 53 -1.79 -7.88 35.28
CA GLU A 53 -0.90 -8.00 34.13
C GLU A 53 -1.75 -8.10 32.85
N PRO A 54 -1.52 -7.27 31.81
CA PRO A 54 -1.98 -7.64 30.49
C PRO A 54 -1.14 -8.84 30.07
N ALA A 55 -1.74 -10.02 30.20
CA ALA A 55 -1.30 -11.24 29.56
C ALA A 55 -0.86 -10.90 28.14
N SER A 56 0.39 -11.21 27.86
CA SER A 56 1.05 -11.07 26.57
C SER A 56 0.18 -11.72 25.51
N VAL A 57 -0.62 -10.92 24.79
CA VAL A 57 -1.09 -11.32 23.48
C VAL A 57 0.16 -11.28 22.62
N VAL A 58 0.80 -12.45 22.47
CA VAL A 58 1.75 -12.68 21.41
C VAL A 58 0.92 -12.61 20.13
N VAL A 59 0.64 -11.38 19.68
CA VAL A 59 0.38 -11.10 18.28
C VAL A 59 1.70 -11.46 17.64
N GLU A 60 1.83 -12.71 17.21
CA GLU A 60 2.95 -13.10 16.41
C GLU A 60 2.81 -12.26 15.15
N GLU A 61 3.57 -11.16 15.08
CA GLU A 61 3.67 -10.35 13.88
C GLU A 61 4.15 -11.29 12.78
N VAL A 62 3.19 -11.73 11.98
CA VAL A 62 3.45 -12.43 10.74
C VAL A 62 4.02 -11.39 9.81
N THR A 63 5.33 -11.17 9.94
CA THR A 63 6.05 -10.25 9.07
C THR A 63 6.08 -10.84 7.67
N THR A 64 6.07 -9.97 6.66
CA THR A 64 6.17 -10.36 5.25
C THR A 64 7.40 -11.25 5.00
N ALA A 65 8.49 -10.99 5.71
CA ALA A 65 9.70 -11.80 5.69
C ALA A 65 9.45 -13.26 6.13
N LYS A 66 8.76 -13.49 7.25
CA LYS A 66 8.42 -14.84 7.74
C LYS A 66 7.55 -15.60 6.73
N VAL A 67 6.59 -14.92 6.10
CA VAL A 67 5.72 -15.53 5.08
C VAL A 67 6.53 -15.95 3.85
N ILE A 68 7.42 -15.09 3.38
CA ILE A 68 8.28 -15.38 2.23
C ILE A 68 9.18 -16.59 2.51
N ASP A 69 9.79 -16.65 3.69
CA ASP A 69 10.65 -17.77 4.04
C ASP A 69 9.87 -19.08 4.20
N ALA A 70 8.66 -19.04 4.78
CA ALA A 70 7.78 -20.20 4.82
C ALA A 70 7.39 -20.69 3.41
N ILE A 71 7.09 -19.78 2.48
CA ILE A 71 6.79 -20.12 1.08
C ILE A 71 8.01 -20.75 0.40
N LYS A 72 9.22 -20.24 0.64
CA LYS A 72 10.45 -20.84 0.09
C LYS A 72 10.67 -22.25 0.61
N THR A 73 10.49 -22.48 1.91
CA THR A 73 10.62 -23.81 2.52
C THR A 73 9.58 -24.77 1.96
N LEU A 74 8.33 -24.32 1.76
CA LEU A 74 7.28 -25.13 1.13
C LEU A 74 7.61 -25.45 -0.33
N ALA A 75 8.09 -24.48 -1.10
CA ALA A 75 8.48 -24.68 -2.50
C ALA A 75 9.62 -25.71 -2.64
N GLN A 76 10.56 -25.75 -1.68
CA GLN A 76 11.62 -26.76 -1.65
C GLN A 76 11.08 -28.17 -1.31
N LYS A 77 10.01 -28.26 -0.50
CA LYS A 77 9.44 -29.52 -0.03
C LYS A 77 8.44 -30.16 -1.00
N GLU A 78 7.59 -29.34 -1.61
CA GLU A 78 6.44 -29.77 -2.45
C GLU A 78 6.66 -29.49 -3.96
N GLY A 79 7.74 -28.80 -4.32
CA GLY A 79 8.15 -28.55 -5.70
C GLY A 79 7.16 -27.68 -6.49
N THR A 80 6.86 -28.10 -7.73
CA THR A 80 6.05 -27.32 -8.69
C THR A 80 4.58 -27.21 -8.30
N THR A 81 4.07 -28.07 -7.41
CA THR A 81 2.68 -28.02 -6.95
C THR A 81 2.41 -26.81 -6.06
N THR A 82 3.36 -26.40 -5.24
CA THR A 82 3.26 -25.19 -4.41
C THR A 82 3.21 -23.93 -5.26
N GLN A 83 3.99 -23.87 -6.35
CA GLN A 83 3.98 -22.73 -7.26
C GLN A 83 2.58 -22.53 -7.87
N ARG A 84 1.92 -23.61 -8.29
CA ARG A 84 0.56 -23.53 -8.83
C ARG A 84 -0.44 -23.03 -7.78
N LYS A 85 -0.39 -23.59 -6.55
CA LYS A 85 -1.24 -23.13 -5.44
C LYS A 85 -0.99 -21.65 -5.09
N LEU A 86 0.27 -21.21 -5.11
CA LEU A 86 0.64 -19.83 -4.85
C LEU A 86 0.04 -18.90 -5.90
N TYR A 87 0.10 -19.27 -7.18
CA TYR A 87 -0.54 -18.52 -8.26
C TYR A 87 -2.05 -18.41 -8.06
N ASP A 88 -2.71 -19.49 -7.64
CA ASP A 88 -4.15 -19.47 -7.35
C ASP A 88 -4.48 -18.52 -6.18
N ILE A 89 -3.68 -18.53 -5.12
CA ILE A 89 -3.84 -17.61 -3.97
C ILE A 89 -3.65 -16.14 -4.41
N ILE A 90 -2.62 -15.85 -5.20
CA ILE A 90 -2.37 -14.48 -5.69
C ILE A 90 -3.52 -14.02 -6.59
N LEU A 91 -4.04 -14.90 -7.45
CA LEU A 91 -5.18 -14.59 -8.31
C LEU A 91 -6.43 -14.26 -7.48
N GLN A 92 -6.76 -15.10 -6.50
CA GLN A 92 -7.88 -14.88 -5.60
C GLN A 92 -7.73 -13.58 -4.79
N ALA A 93 -6.52 -13.28 -4.31
CA ALA A 93 -6.24 -12.05 -3.57
C ALA A 93 -6.42 -10.82 -4.46
N ALA A 94 -5.97 -10.87 -5.72
CA ALA A 94 -6.13 -9.78 -6.68
C ALA A 94 -7.60 -9.60 -7.11
N GLU A 95 -8.39 -10.66 -7.13
CA GLU A 95 -9.82 -10.63 -7.45
C GLU A 95 -10.70 -10.14 -6.30
N SER A 96 -10.31 -10.39 -5.06
CA SER A 96 -11.07 -9.96 -3.88
C SER A 96 -11.19 -8.44 -3.74
N LYS A 97 -10.35 -7.68 -4.45
CA LYS A 97 -10.43 -6.22 -4.50
C LYS A 97 -11.55 -5.78 -5.44
N ILE A 98 -12.49 -5.00 -4.89
CA ILE A 98 -13.66 -4.46 -5.62
C ILE A 98 -13.24 -3.56 -6.79
N ILE A 99 -12.15 -2.80 -6.63
CA ILE A 99 -11.61 -1.92 -7.66
C ILE A 99 -10.26 -2.49 -8.09
N SER A 100 -10.21 -3.05 -9.29
CA SER A 100 -8.96 -3.57 -9.87
C SER A 100 -8.13 -2.40 -10.40
N THR A 101 -7.02 -2.12 -9.71
CA THR A 101 -6.03 -1.14 -10.16
C THR A 101 -5.27 -1.66 -11.39
N ALA A 102 -4.56 -0.77 -12.10
CA ALA A 102 -3.70 -1.19 -13.22
C ALA A 102 -2.64 -2.21 -12.77
N GLU A 103 -2.15 -2.08 -11.53
CA GLU A 103 -1.21 -3.00 -10.91
C GLU A 103 -1.84 -4.38 -10.69
N ASP A 104 -3.08 -4.44 -10.19
CA ASP A 104 -3.80 -5.70 -10.01
C ASP A 104 -4.04 -6.41 -11.36
N LYS A 105 -4.39 -5.65 -12.41
CA LYS A 105 -4.56 -6.22 -13.77
C LYS A 105 -3.26 -6.79 -14.31
N MET A 106 -2.14 -6.09 -14.10
CA MET A 106 -0.81 -6.55 -14.48
C MET A 106 -0.41 -7.81 -13.68
N LEU A 107 -0.69 -7.83 -12.38
CA LEU A 107 -0.41 -8.98 -11.51
C LEU A 107 -1.18 -10.21 -11.98
N ILE A 108 -2.49 -10.06 -12.22
CA ILE A 108 -3.35 -11.12 -12.75
C ILE A 108 -2.80 -11.66 -14.08
N ASN A 109 -2.46 -10.78 -15.02
CA ASN A 109 -1.88 -11.19 -16.30
C ASN A 109 -0.58 -11.97 -16.13
N THR A 110 0.28 -11.53 -15.20
CA THR A 110 1.56 -12.17 -14.93
C THR A 110 1.35 -13.56 -14.33
N VAL A 111 0.41 -13.70 -13.40
CA VAL A 111 0.07 -14.98 -12.77
C VAL A 111 -0.52 -15.96 -13.80
N LEU A 112 -1.43 -15.49 -14.66
CA LEU A 112 -2.01 -16.29 -15.73
C LEU A 112 -0.96 -16.72 -16.77
N PHE A 113 -0.01 -15.84 -17.08
CA PHE A 113 1.13 -16.16 -17.94
C PHE A 113 1.98 -17.29 -17.35
N LEU A 114 2.40 -17.14 -16.10
CA LEU A 114 3.24 -18.14 -15.41
C LEU A 114 2.53 -19.49 -15.24
N LYS A 115 1.20 -19.48 -15.06
CA LYS A 115 0.41 -20.70 -14.89
C LYS A 115 0.14 -21.45 -16.20
N SER A 116 -0.03 -20.73 -17.31
CA SER A 116 -0.59 -21.28 -18.56
C SER A 116 0.47 -21.61 -19.63
N GLY A 117 1.72 -21.19 -19.44
CA GLY A 117 2.81 -21.49 -20.37
C GLY A 117 2.50 -20.98 -21.78
N ASP A 118 2.48 -21.87 -22.77
CA ASP A 118 2.33 -21.50 -24.19
C ASP A 118 0.94 -20.95 -24.55
N ASN A 119 -0.11 -21.39 -23.86
CA ASN A 119 -1.50 -20.99 -24.14
C ASN A 119 -1.94 -19.73 -23.38
N TRP A 120 -0.97 -18.98 -22.82
CA TRP A 120 -1.25 -17.84 -21.94
C TRP A 120 -2.13 -16.76 -22.57
N LYS A 121 -2.00 -16.50 -23.88
CA LYS A 121 -2.75 -15.45 -24.56
C LYS A 121 -4.25 -15.73 -24.57
N ASP A 122 -4.62 -16.98 -24.85
CA ASP A 122 -6.01 -17.39 -24.92
C ASP A 122 -6.62 -17.45 -23.51
N VAL A 123 -5.87 -17.96 -22.53
CA VAL A 123 -6.30 -17.97 -21.12
C VAL A 123 -6.53 -16.56 -20.58
N ILE A 124 -5.61 -15.61 -20.84
CA ILE A 124 -5.79 -14.21 -20.42
C ILE A 124 -7.00 -13.60 -21.13
N ARG A 125 -7.15 -13.83 -22.43
CA ARG A 125 -8.28 -13.28 -23.19
C ARG A 125 -9.61 -13.80 -22.66
N ASP A 126 -9.72 -15.10 -22.40
CA ASP A 126 -10.95 -15.71 -21.89
C ASP A 126 -11.22 -15.30 -20.45
N TYR A 127 -10.18 -15.16 -19.62
CA TYR A 127 -10.30 -14.62 -18.27
C TYR A 127 -10.95 -13.23 -18.25
N TRP A 128 -10.46 -12.29 -19.07
CA TRP A 128 -11.02 -10.93 -19.10
C TRP A 128 -12.38 -10.81 -19.79
N LYS A 129 -12.74 -11.76 -20.66
CA LYS A 129 -14.08 -11.82 -21.26
C LYS A 129 -15.14 -12.32 -20.28
N ASN A 130 -14.76 -13.23 -19.39
CA ASN A 130 -15.67 -13.92 -18.48
C ASN A 130 -15.72 -13.30 -17.07
N ARG A 131 -15.05 -12.16 -16.89
CA ARG A 131 -15.00 -11.39 -15.63
C ARG A 131 -15.97 -10.21 -15.69
#